data_AF-A0A660RNE5-F1
#
_entry.id   AF-A0A660RNE5-F1
#
_cell.length_a   1.000
_cell.length_b   1.000
_cell.length_c   1.000
_cell.angle_alpha   90.00
_cell.angle_beta   90.00
_cell.angle_gamma   90.00
#
_symmetry.space_group_name_H-M   'P 1'
#
loop_
_entity.id
_entity.type
_entity.pdbx_description
1 polymer ?
#
loop_
_entity_poly.entity_id
_entity_poly.type
_entity_poly.pdbx_seq_one_letter_code
_entity_poly.pdbx_strand_id
1 'polypeptide(L)' 'MKGKIDKHGFLHIYRKNDYKIQYCPFDMKIGSICGDWCPLFSEPKLYKPCLKEYWKIDICNGKSLIFEEFKDERKNEKE' A
#
# COMPACT_ATOMS: atom_id res chain seq x y z
N MET A 1 -3.90 -7.96 8.12
CA MET A 1 -2.74 -8.05 7.18
C MET A 1 -1.68 -7.01 7.56
N LYS A 2 -0.40 -7.26 7.26
CA LYS A 2 0.68 -6.29 7.50
C LYS A 2 1.17 -5.68 6.18
N GLY A 3 1.45 -4.38 6.20
CA GLY A 3 1.98 -3.65 5.06
C GLY A 3 3.05 -2.66 5.48
N LYS A 4 3.93 -2.29 4.55
CA LYS A 4 4.85 -1.17 4.76
C LYS A 4 5.07 -0.43 3.44
N ILE A 5 5.36 0.85 3.50
CA ILE A 5 5.93 1.58 2.36
C ILE A 5 7.38 1.86 2.72
N ASP A 6 8.30 1.46 1.86
CA ASP A 6 9.73 1.73 2.06
C ASP A 6 10.09 3.18 1.72
N LYS A 7 11.34 3.56 2.00
CA LYS A 7 11.87 4.91 1.71
C LYS A 7 11.85 5.28 0.22
N HIS A 8 11.82 4.28 -0.66
CA HIS A 8 11.76 4.49 -2.11
C HIS A 8 10.32 4.63 -2.61
N GLY A 9 9.33 4.51 -1.71
CA GLY A 9 7.92 4.63 -2.03
C GLY A 9 7.29 3.36 -2.58
N PHE A 10 7.95 2.20 -2.49
CA PHE A 10 7.34 0.93 -2.85
C PHE A 10 6.47 0.40 -1.70
N LEU A 11 5.28 -0.10 -2.03
CA LEU A 11 4.42 -0.81 -1.09
C LEU A 11 4.87 -2.27 -0.98
N HIS A 12 5.09 -2.74 0.24
CA HIS A 12 5.38 -4.13 0.55
C HIS A 12 4.20 -4.72 1.32
N ILE A 13 3.70 -5.86 0.87
CA ILE A 13 2.58 -6.56 1.51
C ILE A 13 3.11 -7.88 2.09
N TYR A 14 2.84 -8.13 3.37
CA TYR A 14 3.21 -9.40 3.98
C TYR A 14 2.19 -10.49 3.61
N ARG A 15 2.62 -11.48 2.83
CA ARG A 15 1.82 -12.65 2.42
C ARG A 15 2.71 -13.90 2.43
N LYS A 16 2.18 -15.03 2.91
CA LYS A 16 2.90 -16.33 2.95
C LYS A 16 4.28 -16.24 3.64
N ASN A 17 4.33 -15.58 4.81
CA ASN A 17 5.55 -15.37 5.60
C ASN A 17 6.66 -14.54 4.95
N ASP A 18 6.35 -13.78 3.89
CA ASP A 18 7.33 -12.91 3.25
C ASP A 18 6.73 -11.55 2.86
N TYR A 19 7.56 -10.51 2.81
CA TYR A 19 7.19 -9.19 2.30
C TYR A 19 7.36 -9.17 0.79
N LYS A 20 6.25 -9.06 0.06
CA LYS A 20 6.28 -8.92 -1.38
C LYS A 20 6.20 -7.45 -1.79
N ILE A 21 7.22 -7.00 -2.51
CA ILE A 21 7.25 -5.69 -3.16
C ILE A 21 6.15 -5.64 -4.22
N GLN A 22 5.39 -4.57 -4.20
CA GLN A 22 4.45 -4.22 -5.26
C GLN A 22 5.16 -3.22 -6.17
N TYR A 23 5.69 -3.73 -7.28
CA TYR A 23 6.27 -2.88 -8.31
C TYR A 23 5.15 -2.08 -9.03
N CYS A 24 5.50 -1.00 -9.72
CA CYS A 24 4.62 -0.36 -10.70
C CYS A 24 5.52 0.41 -11.67
N PRO A 25 5.58 0.04 -12.97
CA PRO A 25 6.31 0.85 -13.94
C PRO A 25 5.58 2.18 -14.13
N PHE A 26 6.29 3.29 -13.93
CA PHE A 26 5.81 4.66 -14.02
C PHE A 26 5.47 5.11 -15.46
N ASP A 27 4.99 4.22 -16.33
CA ASP A 27 4.82 4.52 -17.75
C ASP A 27 3.35 4.67 -18.14
N MET A 28 2.97 5.94 -18.30
CA MET A 28 1.64 6.50 -18.52
C MET A 28 1.02 6.16 -19.90
N LYS A 29 1.43 5.05 -20.55
CA LYS A 29 1.02 4.70 -21.92
C LYS A 29 0.33 3.35 -22.09
N ILE A 30 0.28 2.51 -21.06
CA ILE A 30 -0.44 1.23 -21.13
C ILE A 30 -1.70 1.39 -20.30
N GLY A 31 -2.85 1.55 -20.97
CA GLY A 31 -4.14 1.70 -20.33
C GLY A 31 -4.39 0.62 -19.27
N SER A 32 -4.55 1.06 -18.02
CA SER A 32 -5.39 0.42 -17.01
C SER A 32 -5.09 -1.04 -16.62
N ILE A 33 -3.88 -1.58 -16.82
CA ILE A 33 -3.53 -2.90 -16.30
C ILE A 33 -2.92 -2.75 -14.91
N CYS A 34 -3.78 -2.70 -13.90
CA CYS A 34 -3.37 -2.75 -12.51
C CYS A 34 -3.61 -4.15 -11.93
N GLY A 35 -2.54 -4.75 -11.41
CA GLY A 35 -2.55 -6.07 -10.77
C GLY A 35 -1.68 -6.07 -9.51
N ASP A 36 -1.41 -7.26 -8.94
CA ASP A 36 -0.46 -7.40 -7.80
C ASP A 36 0.96 -6.88 -8.13
N TRP A 37 1.23 -6.64 -9.42
CA TRP A 37 2.48 -6.11 -9.96
C TRP A 37 2.43 -4.61 -10.29
N CYS A 38 1.29 -3.94 -10.09
CA CYS A 38 1.10 -2.49 -10.25
C CYS A 38 -0.23 -2.04 -9.58
N PRO A 39 -0.29 -1.98 -8.24
CA PRO A 39 -1.55 -1.72 -7.55
C PRO A 39 -2.03 -0.27 -7.62
N LEU A 40 -1.26 0.68 -8.19
CA LEU A 40 -1.56 2.13 -8.20
C LEU A 40 -2.28 2.54 -6.91
N PHE A 41 -1.56 2.39 -5.80
CA PHE A 41 -2.15 2.52 -4.49
C PHE A 41 -2.23 3.99 -4.08
N SER A 42 -3.38 4.39 -3.52
CA SER A 42 -3.61 5.71 -2.96
C SER A 42 -2.90 5.87 -1.62
N GLU A 43 -2.85 7.10 -1.10
CA GLU A 43 -2.27 7.34 0.21
C GLU A 43 -2.97 6.52 1.31
N PRO A 44 -2.19 6.00 2.28
CA PRO A 44 -2.73 5.25 3.40
C PRO A 44 -3.59 6.15 4.28
N LYS A 45 -4.86 5.78 4.45
CA LYS A 45 -5.85 6.46 5.28
C LYS A 45 -6.10 5.68 6.55
N LEU A 46 -6.19 6.38 7.68
CA LEU A 46 -6.63 5.77 8.93
C LEU A 46 -8.14 5.50 8.86
N TYR A 47 -8.52 4.23 9.02
CA TYR A 47 -9.88 3.76 9.10
C TYR A 47 -10.16 3.28 10.52
N LYS A 48 -11.06 3.98 11.25
CA LYS A 48 -11.37 3.73 12.67
C LYS A 48 -12.83 3.30 12.87
N PRO A 49 -13.19 2.03 12.67
CA PRO A 49 -14.48 1.52 13.11
C PRO A 49 -14.45 1.31 14.63
N CYS A 50 -15.15 2.19 15.36
CA CYS A 50 -15.45 2.16 16.80
C CYS A 50 -14.26 2.15 17.79
N LEU A 51 -13.32 1.19 17.72
CA LEU A 51 -12.27 0.97 18.74
C LEU A 51 -10.93 0.43 18.22
N LYS A 52 -10.83 0.09 16.92
CA LYS A 52 -9.59 -0.41 16.32
C LYS A 52 -9.14 0.48 15.18
N GLU A 53 -7.85 0.81 15.17
CA GLU A 53 -7.24 1.60 14.11
C GLU A 53 -6.72 0.65 13.03
N TYR A 54 -7.26 0.80 11.82
CA TYR A 54 -6.77 0.11 10.64
C TYR A 54 -6.22 1.12 9.66
N TRP A 55 -5.28 0.69 8.84
CA TRP A 55 -4.79 1.45 7.71
C TRP A 55 -5.45 0.94 6.44
N LYS A 56 -6.21 1.81 5.78
CA LYS A 56 -6.88 1.52 4.52
C LYS A 56 -6.09 2.15 3.38
N ILE A 57 -5.75 1.34 2.38
CA ILE A 57 -5.13 1.79 1.14
C ILE A 57 -6.03 1.38 -0.01
N ASP A 58 -6.52 2.37 -0.75
CA ASP A 58 -7.27 2.10 -1.97
C ASP A 58 -6.29 1.74 -3.09
N ILE A 59 -6.49 0.59 -3.71
CA ILE A 59 -5.74 0.13 -4.88
C ILE A 59 -6.61 0.24 -6.11
N CYS A 60 -5.99 0.15 -7.27
CA CYS A 60 -6.68 0.20 -8.55
C CYS A 60 -7.75 -0.89 -8.70
N ASN A 61 -8.73 -0.62 -9.56
CA ASN A 61 -10.00 -1.35 -9.70
C ASN A 61 -10.94 -1.26 -8.49
N GLY A 62 -10.84 -0.20 -7.68
CA GLY A 62 -11.77 0.05 -6.57
C GLY A 62 -11.66 -0.97 -5.43
N LYS A 63 -10.58 -1.74 -5.39
CA LYS A 63 -10.28 -2.64 -4.27
C LYS A 63 -9.60 -1.83 -3.17
N SER A 64 -9.85 -2.18 -1.92
CA SER A 64 -9.16 -1.57 -0.78
C SER A 64 -8.43 -2.65 0.01
N LEU A 65 -7.18 -2.37 0.35
CA LEU A 65 -6.39 -3.17 1.27
C LEU A 65 -6.54 -2.61 2.68
N ILE A 66 -6.87 -3.49 3.63
CA ILE A 66 -7.01 -3.15 5.04
C ILE A 66 -5.85 -3.79 5.79
N PHE A 67 -5.05 -2.95 6.42
CA PHE A 67 -3.89 -3.32 7.20
C PHE A 67 -4.15 -3.08 8.68
N GLU A 68 -3.76 -4.03 9.51
CA GLU A 68 -3.78 -3.91 10.98
C GLU A 68 -2.51 -3.26 11.48
N GLU A 69 -1.39 -3.60 10.85
CA GLU A 69 -0.08 -3.05 11.14
C GLU A 69 0.48 -2.49 9.84
N PHE A 70 0.72 -1.18 9.82
CA PHE A 70 1.23 -0.48 8.66
C PHE A 70 2.36 0.47 9.04
N LYS A 71 3.47 0.40 8.30
CA LYS A 71 4.64 1.24 8.53
C LYS A 71 4.97 2.04 7.28
N ASP A 72 4.88 3.37 7.36
CA ASP A 72 5.31 4.26 6.27
C ASP A 72 6.71 4.81 6.57
N GLU A 73 7.72 4.29 5.88
CA GLU A 73 9.12 4.71 6.06
C GLU A 73 9.48 5.96 5.26
N ARG A 74 8.57 6.48 4.42
CA ARG A 74 8.75 7.76 3.72
C ARG A 74 8.62 8.95 4.67
N LYS A 75 7.65 8.89 5.58
CA LYS A 75 7.38 9.95 6.58
C LYS A 75 8.35 9.92 7.77
N ASN A 76 9.44 9.17 7.66
CA ASN A 76 10.46 9.10 8.71
C ASN A 76 11.47 10.25 8.63
N GLU A 77 11.29 11.21 7.72
CA GLU A 77 11.85 12.54 7.87
C GLU A 77 10.97 13.32 8.85
N LYS A 78 11.44 13.34 10.11
CA LYS A 78 11.08 14.39 11.05
C LYS A 78 11.46 15.72 10.41
N GLU A 79 10.46 16.53 10.04
CA GLU A 79 10.57 17.99 10.05
C GLU A 79 9.87 18.51 11.31
#